data_AF-A0A7W9Z7U2-F1
#
_entry.id   AF-A0A7W9Z7U2-F1
#
_cell.length_a   1.000
_cell.length_b   1.000
_cell.length_c   1.000
_cell.angle_alpha   90.00
_cell.angle_beta   90.00
_cell.angle_gamma   90.00
#
_symmetry.space_group_name_H-M   'P 1'
#
loop_
_entity.id
_entity.type
_entity.pdbx_description
1 polymer ?
#
loop_
_entity_poly.entity_id
_entity_poly.type
_entity_poly.pdbx_seq_one_letter_code
_entity_poly.pdbx_strand_id
1 'polypeptide(L)'
;MTNDRRTPHARPADPVRHSPAMAIHVFALFAIVLYLAAAGGLARPMLSGGRPMNWLALSLAGSAVLIHAGILLGMHRGALDLHFFAALSLVAFVVSSLTLLVNLSRPVAALGVIVFPLTALLIAVDSFVAPPTLPLAMGWQIKLHVTVALIAFSVLSMAAALAILLAVQDRALRHRQFSPWMRALPPLTLTEALLFRLIAAGFLLLTLTLLTGALFVDNLFGQHLAHKTILSIVAWLVFGTLLYGRWQHGWRGQQAVKLTLVGMAVLLLAFFGTKAVLELILHRTV
;
A
#
# COMPACT_ATOMS: atom_id res chain seq x y z
N MET A 1 -18.43 -49.90 53.90
CA MET A 1 -19.38 -48.79 54.13
C MET A 1 -18.56 -47.58 54.57
N THR A 2 -17.99 -46.82 53.63
CA THR A 2 -17.44 -45.47 53.87
C THR A 2 -17.55 -44.69 52.56
N ASN A 3 -18.35 -43.63 52.65
CA ASN A 3 -18.92 -42.82 51.58
C ASN A 3 -18.04 -41.57 51.42
N ASP A 4 -17.28 -41.44 50.33
CA ASP A 4 -16.52 -40.22 50.02
C ASP A 4 -17.19 -39.47 48.87
N ARG A 5 -18.19 -38.65 49.22
CA ARG A 5 -18.82 -37.68 48.29
C ARG A 5 -17.90 -36.48 48.14
N ARG A 6 -17.05 -36.49 47.12
CA ARG A 6 -16.36 -35.28 46.67
C ARG A 6 -17.35 -34.34 45.97
N THR A 7 -17.59 -33.21 46.62
CA THR A 7 -18.30 -32.05 46.08
C THR A 7 -17.65 -31.56 44.78
N PRO A 8 -18.42 -31.26 43.71
CA PRO A 8 -17.86 -30.60 42.54
C PRO A 8 -17.65 -29.12 42.86
N HIS A 9 -16.39 -28.72 43.04
CA HIS A 9 -16.02 -27.30 43.07
C HIS A 9 -16.40 -26.68 41.72
N ALA A 10 -17.43 -25.83 41.73
CA ALA A 10 -17.76 -24.95 40.62
C ALA A 10 -16.53 -24.10 40.30
N ARG A 11 -16.00 -24.25 39.08
CA ARG A 11 -14.99 -23.31 38.54
C ARG A 11 -15.63 -21.92 38.52
N PRO A 12 -14.96 -20.86 39.01
CA PRO A 12 -15.45 -19.52 38.81
C PRO A 12 -15.55 -19.25 37.30
N ALA A 13 -16.65 -18.63 36.88
CA ALA A 13 -16.88 -18.21 35.51
C ALA A 13 -15.67 -17.41 35.01
N ASP A 14 -15.08 -17.85 33.88
CA ASP A 14 -14.01 -17.11 33.22
C ASP A 14 -14.50 -15.67 33.00
N PRO A 15 -13.78 -14.64 33.50
CA PRO A 15 -14.10 -13.27 33.16
C PRO A 15 -13.97 -13.16 31.65
N VAL A 16 -14.99 -12.61 30.99
CA VAL A 16 -15.06 -12.36 29.55
C VAL A 16 -13.69 -11.90 29.06
N ARG A 17 -12.88 -12.84 28.56
CA ARG A 17 -11.65 -12.50 27.85
C ARG A 17 -12.16 -11.86 26.59
N HIS A 18 -12.17 -10.53 26.54
CA HIS A 18 -12.23 -9.83 25.28
C HIS A 18 -11.07 -10.38 24.46
N SER A 19 -11.39 -11.31 23.56
CA SER A 19 -10.41 -11.94 22.71
C SER A 19 -9.68 -10.81 21.98
N PRO A 20 -8.34 -10.78 21.95
CA PRO A 20 -7.59 -9.69 21.31
C PRO A 20 -8.06 -9.42 19.86
N ALA A 21 -8.63 -10.43 19.20
CA ALA A 21 -9.32 -10.32 17.91
C ALA A 21 -10.47 -9.28 17.90
N MET A 22 -11.36 -9.27 18.90
CA MET A 22 -12.49 -8.33 18.95
C MET A 22 -12.01 -6.88 19.01
N ALA A 23 -10.96 -6.61 19.79
CA ALA A 23 -10.36 -5.28 19.87
C ALA A 23 -9.77 -4.85 18.52
N ILE A 24 -9.07 -5.75 17.83
CA ILE A 24 -8.50 -5.50 16.50
C ILE A 24 -9.58 -5.13 15.48
N HIS A 25 -10.70 -5.86 15.43
CA HIS A 25 -11.80 -5.56 14.51
C HIS A 25 -12.44 -4.18 14.79
N VAL A 26 -12.57 -3.79 16.07
CA VAL A 26 -13.08 -2.47 16.45
C VAL A 26 -12.12 -1.36 16.00
N PHE A 27 -10.82 -1.54 16.23
CA PHE A 27 -9.80 -0.59 15.74
C PHE A 27 -9.79 -0.51 14.22
N ALA A 28 -9.96 -1.63 13.52
CA ALA A 28 -10.04 -1.67 12.06
C ALA A 28 -11.24 -0.88 11.53
N LEU A 29 -12.43 -1.07 12.12
CA LEU A 29 -13.62 -0.30 11.76
C LEU A 29 -13.40 1.20 11.95
N PHE A 30 -12.79 1.58 13.07
CA PHE A 30 -12.50 2.98 13.35
C PHE A 30 -11.49 3.57 12.35
N ALA A 31 -10.41 2.84 12.01
CA ALA A 31 -9.46 3.25 10.99
C ALA A 31 -10.12 3.41 9.60
N ILE A 32 -11.02 2.49 9.22
CA ILE A 32 -11.79 2.55 7.96
C ILE A 32 -12.61 3.84 7.92
N VAL A 33 -13.38 4.12 8.97
CA VAL A 33 -14.22 5.32 9.06
C VAL A 33 -13.36 6.59 8.96
N LEU A 34 -12.21 6.62 9.66
CA LEU A 34 -11.30 7.77 9.60
C LEU A 34 -10.68 7.97 8.21
N TYR A 35 -10.25 6.90 7.54
CA TYR A 35 -9.72 6.98 6.17
C TYR A 35 -10.78 7.52 5.19
N LEU A 36 -12.01 7.02 5.28
CA LEU A 36 -13.12 7.50 4.44
C LEU A 36 -13.51 8.94 4.76
N ALA A 37 -13.53 9.32 6.03
CA ALA A 37 -13.79 10.69 6.46
C ALA A 37 -12.70 11.66 5.99
N ALA A 38 -11.43 11.25 6.06
CA ALA A 38 -10.31 12.02 5.52
C ALA A 38 -10.41 12.19 4.00
N ALA A 39 -10.75 11.11 3.28
CA ALA A 39 -10.99 11.16 1.83
C ALA A 39 -12.13 12.13 1.46
N GLY A 40 -13.26 12.05 2.17
CA GLY A 40 -14.40 12.95 1.99
C GLY A 40 -14.05 14.41 2.31
N GLY A 41 -13.27 14.64 3.37
CA GLY A 41 -12.77 15.96 3.74
C GLY A 41 -11.86 16.58 2.67
N LEU A 42 -10.98 15.78 2.06
CA LEU A 42 -10.13 16.21 0.95
C LEU A 42 -10.88 16.37 -0.37
N ALA A 43 -11.96 15.61 -0.60
CA ALA A 43 -12.79 15.69 -1.81
C ALA A 43 -13.78 16.87 -1.78
N ARG A 44 -14.22 17.32 -0.59
CA ARG A 44 -15.23 18.37 -0.43
C ARG A 44 -14.90 19.67 -1.18
N PRO A 45 -13.67 20.22 -1.14
CA PRO A 45 -13.27 21.40 -1.92
C PRO A 45 -13.34 21.17 -3.43
N MET A 46 -13.07 19.95 -3.89
CA MET A 46 -13.09 19.59 -5.31
C MET A 46 -14.51 19.57 -5.87
N LEU A 47 -15.50 19.18 -5.04
CA LEU A 47 -16.91 19.08 -5.42
C LEU A 47 -17.69 20.39 -5.20
N SER A 48 -17.42 21.09 -4.10
CA SER A 48 -18.22 22.25 -3.67
C SER A 48 -17.54 23.61 -3.87
N GLY A 49 -16.29 23.66 -4.33
CA GLY A 49 -15.55 24.91 -4.54
C GLY A 49 -15.18 25.66 -3.26
N GLY A 50 -15.38 25.05 -2.08
CA GLY A 50 -15.06 25.63 -0.78
C GLY A 50 -13.56 25.66 -0.46
N ARG A 51 -13.19 26.36 0.62
CA ARG A 51 -11.80 26.38 1.12
C ARG A 51 -11.37 24.97 1.57
N PRO A 52 -10.14 24.56 1.25
CA PRO A 52 -9.61 23.27 1.70
C PRO A 52 -9.45 23.24 3.22
N MET A 53 -10.29 22.45 3.91
CA MET A 53 -10.13 22.16 5.35
C MET A 53 -9.03 21.08 5.54
N ASN A 54 -7.84 21.37 5.05
CA ASN A 54 -6.76 20.38 4.94
C ASN A 54 -6.32 19.87 6.31
N TRP A 55 -6.24 20.74 7.33
CA TRP A 55 -5.75 20.33 8.64
C TRP A 55 -6.61 19.25 9.29
N LEU A 56 -7.95 19.41 9.27
CA LEU A 56 -8.85 18.41 9.86
C LEU A 56 -8.74 17.08 9.11
N ALA A 57 -8.80 17.10 7.78
CA ALA A 57 -8.69 15.89 6.98
C ALA A 57 -7.33 15.18 7.16
N LEU A 58 -6.24 15.95 7.29
CA LEU A 58 -4.90 15.41 7.55
C LEU A 58 -4.75 14.88 8.97
N SER A 59 -5.39 15.51 9.97
CA SER A 59 -5.41 14.98 11.34
C SER A 59 -6.16 13.65 11.42
N LEU A 60 -7.31 13.53 10.74
CA LEU A 60 -8.06 12.28 10.63
C LEU A 60 -7.25 11.19 9.92
N ALA A 61 -6.59 11.52 8.82
CA ALA A 61 -5.70 10.60 8.12
C ALA A 61 -4.51 10.18 9.00
N GLY A 62 -3.92 11.11 9.76
CA GLY A 62 -2.85 10.82 10.72
C GLY A 62 -3.30 9.85 11.80
N SER A 63 -4.46 10.07 12.40
CA SER A 63 -5.05 9.13 13.36
C SER A 63 -5.34 7.77 12.74
N ALA A 64 -5.87 7.73 11.51
CA ALA A 64 -6.13 6.46 10.80
C ALA A 64 -4.84 5.65 10.57
N VAL A 65 -3.78 6.32 10.11
CA VAL A 65 -2.46 5.71 9.88
C VAL A 65 -1.86 5.17 11.18
N LEU A 66 -1.96 5.90 12.29
CA LEU A 66 -1.46 5.44 13.59
C LEU A 66 -2.21 4.20 14.08
N ILE A 67 -3.52 4.14 13.88
CA ILE A 67 -4.34 2.99 14.25
C ILE A 67 -4.03 1.80 13.35
N HIS A 68 -3.86 2.01 12.04
CA HIS A 68 -3.42 0.96 11.10
C HIS A 68 -2.05 0.39 11.49
N ALA A 69 -1.09 1.23 11.88
CA ALA A 69 0.19 0.78 12.42
C ALA A 69 0.01 -0.07 13.69
N GLY A 70 -0.85 0.36 14.62
CA GLY A 70 -1.17 -0.39 15.83
C GLY A 70 -1.79 -1.76 15.55
N ILE A 71 -2.68 -1.85 14.55
CA ILE A 71 -3.28 -3.11 14.09
C ILE A 71 -2.21 -4.04 13.53
N LEU A 72 -1.33 -3.54 12.64
CA LEU A 72 -0.27 -4.34 12.06
C LEU A 72 0.74 -4.85 13.11
N LEU A 73 1.08 -4.02 14.11
CA LEU A 73 1.95 -4.42 15.22
C LEU A 73 1.27 -5.41 16.17
N GLY A 74 -0.02 -5.18 16.48
CA GLY A 74 -0.81 -5.98 17.41
C GLY A 74 -1.22 -7.35 16.87
N MET A 75 -1.63 -7.43 15.59
CA MET A 75 -1.99 -8.69 14.91
C MET A 75 -0.81 -9.64 14.84
N HIS A 76 0.39 -9.12 14.60
CA HIS A 76 1.56 -9.95 14.33
C HIS A 76 2.53 -10.10 15.51
N ARG A 77 2.20 -9.55 16.70
CA ARG A 77 3.10 -9.55 17.88
C ARG A 77 4.52 -9.05 17.55
N GLY A 78 4.64 -8.10 16.62
CA GLY A 78 5.93 -7.59 16.12
C GLY A 78 6.66 -8.49 15.12
N ALA A 79 6.10 -9.63 14.71
CA ALA A 79 6.58 -10.39 13.55
C ALA A 79 6.07 -9.77 12.24
N LEU A 80 6.77 -10.00 11.12
CA LEU A 80 6.23 -9.69 9.80
C LEU A 80 5.52 -10.95 9.29
N ASP A 81 4.20 -11.02 9.46
CA ASP A 81 3.41 -11.99 8.69
C ASP A 81 3.12 -11.39 7.31
N LEU A 82 3.40 -12.16 6.28
CA LEU A 82 3.37 -11.74 4.89
C LEU A 82 2.47 -12.64 4.06
N HIS A 83 1.38 -13.14 4.68
CA HIS A 83 0.25 -13.65 3.92
C HIS A 83 -0.27 -12.57 2.97
N PHE A 84 -0.94 -12.99 1.90
CA PHE A 84 -1.30 -12.10 0.79
C PHE A 84 -2.07 -10.84 1.24
N PHE A 85 -3.03 -11.00 2.17
CA PHE A 85 -3.84 -9.89 2.67
C PHE A 85 -3.08 -8.95 3.61
N ALA A 86 -2.24 -9.44 4.54
CA ALA A 86 -1.39 -8.58 5.36
C ALA A 86 -0.36 -7.83 4.51
N ALA A 87 0.20 -8.46 3.48
CA ALA A 87 1.11 -7.78 2.57
C ALA A 87 0.41 -6.61 1.85
N LEU A 88 -0.82 -6.80 1.38
CA LEU A 88 -1.64 -5.72 0.80
C LEU A 88 -1.95 -4.61 1.81
N SER A 89 -2.33 -4.99 3.03
CA SER A 89 -2.62 -4.05 4.13
C SER A 89 -1.38 -3.23 4.50
N LEU A 90 -0.20 -3.86 4.55
CA LEU A 90 1.09 -3.22 4.82
C LEU A 90 1.50 -2.27 3.70
N VAL A 91 1.34 -2.67 2.43
CA VAL A 91 1.53 -1.76 1.30
C VAL A 91 0.60 -0.56 1.41
N ALA A 92 -0.69 -0.78 1.70
CA ALA A 92 -1.66 0.29 1.85
C ALA A 92 -1.30 1.25 3.00
N PHE A 93 -0.80 0.72 4.11
CA PHE A 93 -0.25 1.50 5.21
C PHE A 93 0.93 2.39 4.76
N VAL A 94 1.90 1.82 4.04
CA VAL A 94 3.08 2.57 3.56
C VAL A 94 2.65 3.64 2.54
N VAL A 95 1.80 3.29 1.58
CA VAL A 95 1.30 4.24 0.56
C VAL A 95 0.50 5.36 1.23
N SER A 96 -0.43 5.06 2.16
CA SER A 96 -1.19 6.10 2.87
C SER A 96 -0.31 7.00 3.75
N SER A 97 0.71 6.44 4.39
CA SER A 97 1.72 7.20 5.15
C SER A 97 2.52 8.14 4.24
N LEU A 98 2.96 7.66 3.07
CA LEU A 98 3.62 8.49 2.06
C LEU A 98 2.68 9.59 1.53
N THR A 99 1.39 9.30 1.32
CA THR A 99 0.41 10.30 0.89
C THR A 99 0.27 11.40 1.94
N LEU A 100 0.22 11.02 3.22
CA LEU A 100 0.17 11.96 4.33
C LEU A 100 1.42 12.84 4.36
N LEU A 101 2.61 12.24 4.29
CA LEU A 101 3.89 12.96 4.29
C LEU A 101 4.01 13.94 3.11
N VAL A 102 3.60 13.51 1.91
CA VAL A 102 3.54 14.37 0.73
C VAL A 102 2.58 15.52 0.97
N ASN A 103 1.36 15.27 1.48
CA ASN A 103 0.36 16.30 1.74
C ASN A 103 0.77 17.31 2.82
N LEU A 104 1.54 16.89 3.83
CA LEU A 104 2.11 17.79 4.83
C LEU A 104 3.14 18.76 4.23
N SER A 105 3.91 18.30 3.24
CA SER A 105 4.95 19.11 2.59
C SER A 105 4.40 19.96 1.43
N ARG A 106 3.53 19.37 0.62
CA ARG A 106 2.92 19.94 -0.58
C ARG A 106 1.47 19.45 -0.65
N PRO A 107 0.45 20.31 -0.49
CA PRO A 107 -0.94 19.87 -0.43
C PRO A 107 -1.38 19.29 -1.78
N VAL A 108 -1.38 17.96 -1.88
CA VAL A 108 -1.84 17.19 -3.04
C VAL A 108 -3.05 16.36 -2.61
N ALA A 109 -4.17 17.06 -2.40
CA ALA A 109 -5.41 16.47 -1.87
C ALA A 109 -5.91 15.31 -2.74
N ALA A 110 -5.72 15.41 -4.06
CA ALA A 110 -6.12 14.39 -5.04
C ALA A 110 -5.53 13.01 -4.78
N LEU A 111 -4.30 12.92 -4.24
CA LEU A 111 -3.71 11.64 -3.87
C LEU A 111 -4.47 11.00 -2.71
N GLY A 112 -4.84 11.78 -1.68
CA GLY A 112 -5.60 11.28 -0.53
C GLY A 112 -7.00 10.80 -0.90
N VAL A 113 -7.65 11.46 -1.86
CA VAL A 113 -8.97 11.06 -2.37
C VAL A 113 -8.93 9.69 -3.06
N ILE A 114 -7.81 9.31 -3.68
CA ILE A 114 -7.66 8.01 -4.35
C ILE A 114 -7.13 6.96 -3.37
N VAL A 115 -6.09 7.30 -2.60
CA VAL A 115 -5.34 6.35 -1.78
C VAL A 115 -6.09 5.95 -0.51
N PHE A 116 -6.76 6.89 0.18
CA PHE A 116 -7.39 6.58 1.47
C PHE A 116 -8.58 5.62 1.37
N PRO A 117 -9.50 5.74 0.39
CA PRO A 117 -10.57 4.75 0.22
C PRO A 117 -10.04 3.36 -0.15
N LEU A 118 -8.99 3.29 -0.98
CA LEU A 118 -8.33 2.03 -1.29
C LEU A 118 -7.69 1.42 -0.05
N THR A 119 -7.06 2.24 0.80
CA THR A 119 -6.48 1.78 2.07
C THR A 119 -7.55 1.25 3.02
N ALA A 120 -8.68 1.95 3.12
CA ALA A 120 -9.84 1.53 3.90
C ALA A 120 -10.40 0.17 3.42
N LEU A 121 -10.43 -0.06 2.11
CA LEU A 121 -10.83 -1.36 1.55
C LEU A 121 -9.84 -2.46 1.92
N LEU A 122 -8.53 -2.22 1.76
CA LEU A 122 -7.51 -3.23 1.98
C LEU A 122 -7.39 -3.62 3.47
N ILE A 123 -7.50 -2.67 4.40
CA ILE A 123 -7.55 -2.99 5.84
C ILE A 123 -8.83 -3.75 6.21
N ALA A 124 -9.96 -3.46 5.56
CA ALA A 124 -11.21 -4.19 5.78
C ALA A 124 -11.08 -5.65 5.32
N VAL A 125 -10.52 -5.88 4.13
CA VAL A 125 -10.30 -7.24 3.61
C VAL A 125 -9.37 -8.02 4.53
N ASP A 126 -8.26 -7.42 4.97
CA ASP A 126 -7.31 -8.07 5.88
C ASP A 126 -7.93 -8.36 7.26
N SER A 127 -8.73 -7.44 7.79
CA SER A 127 -9.29 -7.58 9.13
C SER A 127 -10.52 -8.49 9.21
N PHE A 128 -11.30 -8.65 8.13
CA PHE A 128 -12.59 -9.34 8.17
C PHE A 128 -12.68 -10.57 7.26
N VAL A 129 -11.81 -10.68 6.24
CA VAL A 129 -11.88 -11.75 5.23
C VAL A 129 -10.65 -12.68 5.29
N ALA A 130 -9.49 -12.17 5.72
CA ALA A 130 -8.27 -12.95 5.70
C ALA A 130 -8.33 -14.17 6.66
N PRO A 131 -7.92 -15.36 6.21
CA PRO A 131 -7.76 -16.52 7.09
C PRO A 131 -6.68 -16.26 8.16
N PRO A 132 -6.83 -16.78 9.38
CA PRO A 132 -5.75 -16.73 10.37
C PRO A 132 -4.54 -17.53 9.87
N THR A 133 -3.40 -16.87 9.69
CA THR A 133 -2.14 -17.51 9.34
C THR A 133 -1.17 -17.51 10.51
N LEU A 134 -0.25 -18.48 10.52
CA LEU A 134 0.86 -18.52 11.46
C LEU A 134 2.04 -17.79 10.82
N PRO A 135 2.65 -16.80 11.51
CA PRO A 135 3.79 -16.07 10.97
C PRO A 135 4.96 -17.04 10.75
N LEU A 136 5.44 -17.13 9.51
CA LEU A 136 6.62 -17.94 9.20
C LEU A 136 7.87 -17.31 9.83
N ALA A 137 8.71 -18.16 10.43
CA ALA A 137 10.01 -17.75 10.94
C ALA A 137 10.94 -17.40 9.77
N MET A 138 11.05 -16.12 9.43
CA MET A 138 12.00 -15.63 8.43
C MET A 138 13.30 -15.14 9.08
N GLY A 139 14.42 -15.52 8.47
CA GLY A 139 15.74 -14.94 8.75
C GLY A 139 15.77 -13.44 8.48
N TRP A 140 16.71 -12.73 9.11
CA TRP A 140 16.80 -11.27 9.01
C TRP A 140 17.10 -10.78 7.58
N GLN A 141 17.81 -11.58 6.78
CA GLN A 141 18.16 -11.28 5.39
C GLN A 141 16.92 -11.20 4.50
N ILE A 142 16.03 -12.18 4.61
CA ILE A 142 14.77 -12.22 3.87
C ILE A 142 13.83 -11.11 4.35
N LYS A 143 13.76 -10.87 5.67
CA LYS A 143 13.01 -9.73 6.22
C LYS A 143 13.47 -8.40 5.63
N LEU A 144 14.78 -8.17 5.55
CA LEU A 144 15.35 -6.97 4.95
C LEU A 144 14.99 -6.87 3.47
N HIS A 145 15.23 -7.93 2.68
CA HIS A 145 14.90 -7.96 1.26
C HIS A 145 13.42 -7.63 1.01
N VAL A 146 12.51 -8.28 1.73
CA VAL A 146 11.07 -8.05 1.57
C VAL A 146 10.66 -6.65 2.02
N THR A 147 11.25 -6.13 3.10
CA THR A 147 10.97 -4.76 3.55
C THR A 147 11.37 -3.74 2.48
N VAL A 148 12.56 -3.89 1.89
CA VAL A 148 13.03 -3.01 0.80
C VAL A 148 12.12 -3.16 -0.42
N ALA A 149 11.72 -4.38 -0.78
CA ALA A 149 10.79 -4.67 -1.88
C ALA A 149 9.43 -3.99 -1.69
N LEU A 150 8.87 -4.08 -0.48
CA LEU A 150 7.58 -3.48 -0.11
C LEU A 150 7.62 -1.95 -0.19
N ILE A 151 8.71 -1.33 0.30
CA ILE A 151 8.89 0.12 0.22
C ILE A 151 9.06 0.54 -1.25
N ALA A 152 9.86 -0.18 -2.05
CA ALA A 152 10.01 0.06 -3.48
C ALA A 152 8.66 0.03 -4.20
N PHE A 153 7.89 -1.04 -3.97
CA PHE A 153 6.56 -1.23 -4.55
C PHE A 153 5.60 -0.11 -4.15
N SER A 154 5.59 0.31 -2.89
CA SER A 154 4.72 1.36 -2.38
C SER A 154 5.05 2.73 -2.99
N VAL A 155 6.34 3.07 -3.09
CA VAL A 155 6.81 4.31 -3.72
C VAL A 155 6.45 4.35 -5.21
N LEU A 156 6.64 3.24 -5.93
CA LEU A 156 6.28 3.14 -7.36
C LEU A 156 4.76 3.11 -7.58
N SER A 157 3.99 2.55 -6.66
CA SER A 157 2.52 2.61 -6.68
C SER A 157 2.02 4.05 -6.53
N MET A 158 2.67 4.83 -5.65
CA MET A 158 2.39 6.26 -5.52
C MET A 158 2.73 7.03 -6.81
N ALA A 159 3.86 6.69 -7.45
CA ALA A 159 4.20 7.24 -8.76
C ALA A 159 3.14 6.91 -9.82
N ALA A 160 2.63 5.67 -9.84
CA ALA A 160 1.54 5.28 -10.73
C ALA A 160 0.24 6.07 -10.45
N ALA A 161 -0.12 6.30 -9.19
CA ALA A 161 -1.26 7.15 -8.84
C ALA A 161 -1.08 8.60 -9.35
N LEU A 162 0.12 9.17 -9.21
CA LEU A 162 0.45 10.48 -9.81
C LEU A 162 0.41 10.47 -11.34
N ALA A 163 0.84 9.38 -11.98
CA ALA A 163 0.77 9.24 -13.43
C ALA A 163 -0.69 9.20 -13.93
N ILE A 164 -1.59 8.49 -13.22
CA ILE A 164 -3.03 8.52 -13.51
C ILE A 164 -3.57 9.94 -13.35
N LEU A 165 -3.20 10.62 -12.26
CA LEU A 165 -3.62 12.00 -12.02
C LEU A 165 -3.16 12.95 -13.14
N LEU A 166 -1.90 12.82 -13.58
CA LEU A 166 -1.36 13.57 -14.72
C LEU A 166 -2.13 13.26 -16.01
N ALA A 167 -2.46 12.00 -16.27
CA ALA A 167 -3.23 11.61 -17.44
C ALA A 167 -4.63 12.25 -17.45
N VAL A 168 -5.29 12.28 -16.30
CA VAL A 168 -6.60 12.92 -16.11
C VAL A 168 -6.50 14.43 -16.31
N GLN A 169 -5.49 15.08 -15.71
CA GLN A 169 -5.23 16.52 -15.87
C GLN A 169 -5.01 16.89 -17.35
N ASP A 170 -4.12 16.16 -18.02
CA ASP A 170 -3.74 16.41 -19.40
C ASP A 170 -4.91 16.15 -20.39
N ARG A 171 -5.75 15.14 -20.11
CA ARG A 171 -6.99 14.91 -20.86
C ARG A 171 -8.00 16.04 -20.67
N ALA A 172 -8.19 16.52 -19.44
CA ALA A 172 -9.14 17.60 -19.15
C ALA A 172 -8.73 18.92 -19.84
N LEU A 173 -7.43 19.22 -19.86
CA LEU A 173 -6.89 20.39 -20.56
C LEU A 173 -7.08 20.30 -22.08
N ARG A 174 -6.82 19.14 -22.69
CA ARG A 174 -7.03 18.94 -24.14
C ARG A 174 -8.48 19.12 -24.57
N HIS A 175 -9.43 18.68 -23.75
CA HIS A 175 -10.87 18.82 -24.04
C HIS A 175 -11.47 20.14 -23.53
N ARG A 176 -10.64 21.10 -23.06
CA ARG A 176 -11.06 22.41 -22.52
C ARG A 176 -12.12 22.30 -21.41
N GLN A 177 -12.10 21.21 -20.64
CA GLN A 177 -13.06 20.98 -19.57
C GLN A 177 -12.59 21.65 -18.28
N PHE A 178 -12.92 22.93 -18.12
CA PHE A 178 -12.62 23.69 -16.89
C PHE A 178 -13.64 23.42 -15.79
N SER A 179 -13.67 22.19 -15.32
CA SER A 179 -14.56 21.81 -14.22
C SER A 179 -14.02 22.33 -12.87
N PRO A 180 -14.88 22.67 -11.88
CA PRO A 180 -14.45 23.21 -10.59
C PRO A 180 -13.42 22.35 -9.84
N TRP A 181 -13.45 21.03 -9.98
CA TRP A 181 -12.47 20.11 -9.36
C TRP A 181 -11.05 20.34 -9.86
N MET A 182 -10.87 20.85 -11.08
CA MET A 182 -9.57 21.10 -11.69
C MET A 182 -8.82 22.26 -11.02
N ARG A 183 -9.54 23.20 -10.38
CA ARG A 183 -8.96 24.28 -9.56
C ARG A 183 -8.42 23.80 -8.21
N ALA A 184 -8.90 22.64 -7.74
CA ALA A 184 -8.44 22.02 -6.49
C ALA A 184 -7.24 21.08 -6.71
N LEU A 185 -6.83 20.85 -7.96
CA LEU A 185 -5.68 20.02 -8.31
C LEU A 185 -4.36 20.79 -8.22
N PRO A 186 -3.25 20.13 -7.84
CA PRO A 186 -1.94 20.76 -7.89
C PRO A 186 -1.56 21.16 -9.33
N PRO A 187 -0.66 22.15 -9.50
CA PRO A 187 -0.13 22.51 -10.81
C PRO A 187 0.50 21.30 -11.52
N LEU A 188 0.28 21.16 -12.83
CA LEU A 188 0.82 20.03 -13.62
C LEU A 188 2.33 19.87 -13.44
N THR A 189 3.07 20.98 -13.38
CA THR A 189 4.52 21.00 -13.17
C THR A 189 4.92 20.40 -11.82
N LEU A 190 4.14 20.64 -10.77
CA LEU A 190 4.36 20.04 -9.45
C LEU A 190 4.10 18.53 -9.49
N THR A 191 2.99 18.11 -10.11
CA THR A 191 2.62 16.69 -10.23
C THR A 191 3.68 15.92 -11.03
N GLU A 192 4.19 16.49 -12.13
CA GLU A 192 5.29 15.90 -12.90
C GLU A 192 6.60 15.83 -12.11
N ALA A 193 6.96 16.89 -11.37
CA ALA A 193 8.18 16.89 -10.57
C ALA A 193 8.13 15.82 -9.47
N LEU A 194 6.99 15.70 -8.79
CA LEU A 194 6.76 14.66 -7.79
C LEU A 194 6.78 13.27 -8.41
N LEU A 195 6.15 13.08 -9.58
CA LEU A 195 6.16 11.81 -10.31
C LEU A 195 7.60 11.32 -10.53
N PHE A 196 8.46 12.16 -11.12
CA PHE A 196 9.84 11.74 -11.43
C PHE A 196 10.70 11.58 -10.18
N ARG A 197 10.45 12.34 -9.12
CA ARG A 197 11.13 12.16 -7.83
C ARG A 197 10.78 10.81 -7.20
N LEU A 198 9.51 10.39 -7.27
CA LEU A 198 9.07 9.08 -6.79
C LEU A 198 9.58 7.95 -7.69
N ILE A 199 9.59 8.12 -9.02
CA ILE A 199 10.16 7.11 -9.93
C ILE A 199 11.65 6.92 -9.64
N ALA A 200 12.42 8.00 -9.46
CA ALA A 200 13.84 7.90 -9.13
C ALA A 200 14.08 7.20 -7.79
N ALA A 201 13.34 7.59 -6.73
CA ALA A 201 13.44 6.95 -5.43
C ALA A 201 13.03 5.46 -5.49
N GLY A 202 11.92 5.16 -6.17
CA GLY A 202 11.41 3.81 -6.36
C GLY A 202 12.36 2.94 -7.20
N PHE A 203 13.00 3.49 -8.22
CA PHE A 203 14.01 2.79 -9.04
C PHE A 203 15.26 2.43 -8.22
N LEU A 204 15.75 3.34 -7.37
CA LEU A 204 16.86 3.05 -6.46
C LEU A 204 16.49 1.92 -5.48
N LEU A 205 15.30 1.99 -4.88
CA LEU A 205 14.80 0.94 -3.99
C LEU A 205 14.58 -0.39 -4.72
N LEU A 206 14.09 -0.37 -5.96
CA LEU A 206 13.93 -1.56 -6.78
C LEU A 206 15.29 -2.18 -7.15
N THR A 207 16.30 -1.36 -7.41
CA THR A 207 17.68 -1.81 -7.63
C THR A 207 18.23 -2.49 -6.38
N LEU A 208 18.03 -1.88 -5.19
CA LEU A 208 18.39 -2.50 -3.92
C LEU A 208 17.62 -3.80 -3.67
N THR A 209 16.35 -3.86 -4.08
CA THR A 209 15.54 -5.08 -4.00
C THR A 209 16.14 -6.20 -4.84
N LEU A 210 16.50 -5.92 -6.09
CA LEU A 210 17.15 -6.91 -6.97
C LEU A 210 18.51 -7.34 -6.44
N LEU A 211 19.31 -6.40 -5.92
CA LEU A 211 20.63 -6.69 -5.36
C LEU A 211 20.53 -7.55 -4.09
N THR A 212 19.65 -7.19 -3.15
CA THR A 212 19.42 -7.99 -1.94
C THR A 212 18.79 -9.34 -2.28
N GLY A 213 17.95 -9.41 -3.32
CA GLY A 213 17.44 -10.67 -3.86
C GLY A 213 18.59 -11.56 -4.31
N ALA A 214 19.47 -11.04 -5.17
CA ALA A 214 20.68 -11.69 -5.67
C ALA A 214 21.60 -12.23 -4.57
N LEU A 215 21.73 -11.50 -3.46
CA LEU A 215 22.65 -11.84 -2.38
C LEU A 215 22.07 -12.77 -1.31
N PHE A 216 20.76 -12.68 -1.05
CA PHE A 216 20.14 -13.30 0.14
C PHE A 216 19.14 -14.41 -0.17
N VAL A 217 18.67 -14.52 -1.42
CA VAL A 217 17.72 -15.56 -1.81
C VAL A 217 18.47 -16.68 -2.51
N ASP A 218 18.47 -17.86 -1.89
CA ASP A 218 19.01 -19.06 -2.51
C ASP A 218 18.15 -19.48 -3.70
N ASN A 219 18.80 -19.80 -4.82
CA ASN A 219 18.15 -20.29 -6.05
C ASN A 219 17.04 -19.38 -6.61
N LEU A 220 17.35 -18.10 -6.85
CA LEU A 220 16.46 -17.09 -7.46
C LEU A 220 15.84 -17.47 -8.81
N PHE A 221 16.50 -18.38 -9.53
CA PHE A 221 16.05 -18.92 -10.82
C PHE A 221 15.41 -20.31 -10.69
N GLY A 222 15.16 -20.78 -9.48
CA GLY A 222 14.27 -21.91 -9.24
C GLY A 222 12.89 -21.63 -9.82
N GLN A 223 12.22 -22.67 -10.34
CA GLN A 223 10.98 -22.53 -11.14
C GLN A 223 9.89 -21.66 -10.49
N HIS A 224 9.78 -21.65 -9.16
CA HIS A 224 8.77 -20.87 -8.43
C HIS A 224 9.13 -19.40 -8.17
N LEU A 225 10.39 -19.00 -8.36
CA LEU A 225 10.89 -17.64 -8.15
C LEU A 225 11.34 -16.97 -9.45
N ALA A 226 11.72 -17.76 -10.45
CA ALA A 226 12.25 -17.28 -11.73
C ALA A 226 11.34 -16.25 -12.41
N HIS A 227 10.03 -16.51 -12.49
CA HIS A 227 9.08 -15.56 -13.10
C HIS A 227 8.98 -14.26 -12.30
N LYS A 228 9.04 -14.28 -10.96
CA LYS A 228 9.01 -13.05 -10.13
C LYS A 228 10.27 -12.22 -10.36
N THR A 229 11.43 -12.88 -10.42
CA THR A 229 12.72 -12.25 -10.68
C THR A 229 12.76 -11.63 -12.08
N ILE A 230 12.37 -12.39 -13.12
CA ILE A 230 12.34 -11.90 -14.51
C ILE A 230 11.40 -10.70 -14.65
N LEU A 231 10.17 -10.78 -14.11
CA LEU A 231 9.23 -9.67 -14.16
C LEU A 231 9.76 -8.44 -13.41
N SER A 232 10.45 -8.61 -12.29
CA SER A 232 11.07 -7.50 -11.56
C SER A 232 12.20 -6.85 -12.35
N ILE A 233 13.01 -7.64 -13.07
CA ILE A 233 14.04 -7.12 -13.99
C ILE A 233 13.40 -6.37 -15.16
N VAL A 234 12.31 -6.88 -15.73
CA VAL A 234 11.58 -6.18 -16.80
C VAL A 234 11.01 -4.85 -16.29
N ALA A 235 10.39 -4.82 -15.10
CA ALA A 235 9.94 -3.58 -14.49
C ALA A 235 11.09 -2.59 -14.25
N TRP A 236 12.24 -3.09 -13.76
CA TRP A 236 13.46 -2.30 -13.58
C TRP A 236 13.94 -1.68 -14.90
N LEU A 237 13.97 -2.44 -16.00
CA LEU A 237 14.34 -1.93 -17.33
C LEU A 237 13.36 -0.87 -17.83
N VAL A 238 12.06 -1.04 -17.61
CA VAL A 238 11.04 -0.04 -18.01
C VAL A 238 11.23 1.27 -17.25
N PHE A 239 11.39 1.23 -15.92
CA PHE A 239 11.63 2.43 -15.11
C PHE A 239 13.00 3.06 -15.42
N GLY A 240 14.04 2.25 -15.64
CA GLY A 240 15.36 2.72 -16.05
C GLY A 240 15.32 3.44 -17.40
N THR A 241 14.60 2.87 -18.38
CA THR A 241 14.40 3.48 -19.70
C THR A 241 13.62 4.77 -19.61
N LEU A 242 12.62 4.86 -18.72
CA LEU A 242 11.89 6.09 -18.47
C LEU A 242 12.78 7.20 -17.88
N LEU A 243 13.62 6.87 -16.89
CA LEU A 243 14.56 7.82 -16.29
C LEU A 243 15.62 8.27 -17.29
N TYR A 244 16.19 7.33 -18.04
CA TYR A 244 17.16 7.61 -19.11
C TYR A 244 16.55 8.46 -20.23
N GLY A 245 15.35 8.11 -20.67
CA GLY A 245 14.58 8.84 -21.68
C GLY A 245 14.24 10.27 -21.22
N ARG A 246 13.99 10.49 -19.93
CA ARG A 246 13.86 11.87 -19.42
C ARG A 246 15.18 12.63 -19.45
N TRP A 247 16.28 12.01 -19.06
CA TRP A 247 17.58 12.69 -19.03
C TRP A 247 18.07 13.06 -20.43
N GLN A 248 17.97 12.14 -21.40
CA GLN A 248 18.48 12.34 -22.76
C GLN A 248 17.49 13.06 -23.69
N HIS A 249 16.22 12.64 -23.67
CA HIS A 249 15.22 13.08 -24.66
C HIS A 249 14.15 14.00 -24.05
N GLY A 250 14.24 14.31 -22.75
CA GLY A 250 13.26 15.17 -22.08
C GLY A 250 11.85 14.59 -22.03
N TRP A 251 11.68 13.25 -22.00
CA TRP A 251 10.36 12.61 -21.93
C TRP A 251 9.52 13.10 -20.75
N ARG A 252 8.32 13.59 -21.05
CA ARG A 252 7.35 14.20 -20.12
C ARG A 252 5.91 13.87 -20.52
N GLY A 253 4.92 14.28 -19.72
CA GLY A 253 3.51 14.08 -20.01
C GLY A 253 3.14 12.63 -20.32
N GLN A 254 2.54 12.40 -21.49
CA GLN A 254 1.97 11.12 -21.89
C GLN A 254 2.97 9.96 -21.99
N GLN A 255 4.20 10.18 -22.49
CA GLN A 255 5.22 9.12 -22.50
C GLN A 255 5.55 8.67 -21.07
N ALA A 256 5.71 9.63 -20.14
CA ALA A 256 6.02 9.35 -18.76
C ALA A 256 4.91 8.56 -18.07
N VAL A 257 3.65 8.96 -18.31
CA VAL A 257 2.47 8.25 -17.82
C VAL A 257 2.46 6.81 -18.31
N LYS A 258 2.56 6.60 -19.64
CA LYS A 258 2.48 5.24 -20.23
C LYS A 258 3.53 4.31 -19.66
N LEU A 259 4.80 4.73 -19.63
CA LEU A 259 5.89 3.89 -19.13
C LEU A 259 5.78 3.63 -17.62
N THR A 260 5.33 4.61 -16.84
CA THR A 260 5.09 4.41 -15.41
C THR A 260 4.00 3.35 -15.17
N LEU A 261 2.90 3.42 -15.91
CA LEU A 261 1.80 2.47 -15.78
C LEU A 261 2.17 1.07 -16.29
N VAL A 262 2.92 0.97 -17.38
CA VAL A 262 3.45 -0.31 -17.87
C VAL A 262 4.40 -0.92 -16.84
N GLY A 263 5.37 -0.15 -16.32
CA GLY A 263 6.30 -0.62 -15.30
C GLY A 263 5.57 -1.07 -14.03
N MET A 264 4.55 -0.32 -13.59
CA MET A 264 3.71 -0.68 -12.45
C MET A 264 2.91 -1.96 -12.71
N ALA A 265 2.34 -2.15 -13.90
CA ALA A 265 1.58 -3.35 -14.24
C ALA A 265 2.47 -4.60 -14.23
N VAL A 266 3.68 -4.50 -14.77
CA VAL A 266 4.67 -5.59 -14.71
C VAL A 266 5.08 -5.88 -13.26
N LEU A 267 5.30 -4.84 -12.45
CA LEU A 267 5.67 -5.01 -11.05
C LEU A 267 4.53 -5.61 -10.21
N LEU A 268 3.27 -5.26 -10.48
CA LEU A 268 2.09 -5.91 -9.89
C LEU A 268 2.07 -7.41 -10.19
N LEU A 269 2.37 -7.78 -11.43
CA LEU A 269 2.44 -9.18 -11.82
C LEU A 269 3.61 -9.90 -11.14
N ALA A 270 4.76 -9.23 -10.98
CA ALA A 270 5.90 -9.78 -10.24
C ALA A 270 5.55 -10.06 -8.77
N PHE A 271 4.87 -9.11 -8.12
CA PHE A 271 4.57 -9.15 -6.69
C PHE A 271 3.40 -10.10 -6.37
N PHE A 272 2.27 -9.97 -7.09
CA PHE A 272 1.03 -10.72 -6.81
C PHE A 272 0.76 -11.88 -7.75
N GLY A 273 1.35 -11.91 -8.96
CA GLY A 273 0.93 -12.77 -10.07
C GLY A 273 0.95 -14.27 -9.79
N THR A 274 1.76 -14.74 -8.84
CA THR A 274 1.77 -16.16 -8.46
C THR A 274 1.18 -16.46 -7.10
N LYS A 275 1.22 -15.53 -6.13
CA LYS A 275 0.52 -15.73 -4.87
C LYS A 275 -1.00 -15.71 -5.06
N ALA A 276 -1.51 -14.78 -5.87
CA ALA A 276 -2.94 -14.69 -6.15
C ALA A 276 -3.47 -15.96 -6.87
N VAL A 277 -2.75 -16.47 -7.87
CA VAL A 277 -3.16 -17.70 -8.58
C VAL A 277 -3.10 -18.91 -7.67
N LEU A 278 -2.06 -19.05 -6.84
CA LEU A 278 -1.89 -20.24 -5.99
C LEU A 278 -2.84 -20.25 -4.79
N GLU A 279 -3.03 -19.11 -4.11
CA GLU A 279 -3.88 -19.02 -2.92
C GLU A 279 -5.36 -18.86 -3.27
N LEU A 280 -5.71 -18.02 -4.27
CA LEU A 280 -7.12 -17.70 -4.60
C LEU A 280 -7.77 -18.73 -5.54
N ILE A 281 -7.00 -19.31 -6.47
CA ILE A 281 -7.53 -20.24 -7.48
C ILE A 281 -7.28 -21.69 -7.05
N LEU A 282 -6.11 -21.98 -6.46
CA LEU A 282 -5.72 -23.36 -6.13
C LEU A 282 -5.93 -23.76 -4.66
N HIS A 283 -6.32 -22.84 -3.76
CA HIS A 283 -6.49 -23.08 -2.32
C HIS A 283 -5.29 -23.80 -1.66
N ARG A 284 -4.08 -23.64 -2.21
CA ARG A 284 -2.86 -24.17 -1.59
C ARG A 284 -2.21 -23.10 -0.74
N THR A 285 -2.10 -23.34 0.57
CA THR A 285 -1.24 -22.57 1.47
C THR A 285 0.21 -22.90 1.12
N VAL A 286 0.99 -21.90 0.69
CA VAL A 286 2.45 -22.00 0.52
C VAL A 286 3.14 -21.33 1.69
#